data_AF-H8XUG1-F1
#
_entry.id   AF-H8XUG1-F1
#
_cell.length_a   1.000
_cell.length_b   1.000
_cell.length_c   1.000
_cell.angle_alpha   90.00
_cell.angle_beta   90.00
_cell.angle_gamma   90.00
#
_symmetry.space_group_name_H-M   'P 1'
#
loop_
_entity.id
_entity.type
_entity.pdbx_description
1 polymer ?
#
loop_
_entity_poly.entity_id
_entity_poly.type
_entity_poly.pdbx_seq_one_letter_code
_entity_poly.pdbx_strand_id
1 'polypeptide(L)'
;MRESLKKLFAFFLFSICFIAIIIRIYYFFYYKELREIKSQLKEIENVEVLNVWGSDDVNLEEISARLKIKNKFEIVLVGLSKDVNQYPKSIRISEINGYSFTTYNCHKTIGIGYSIDIGSESNIGKLIGIKMNNPKDVVENIEKIIVVIEKLKKYPELNYFENKYSENYLSIRKLKKEDKDAMNNLFDVEKEFKFAEKWKWKNKKCCNE
;
A
#
# COMPACT_ATOMS: atom_id res chain seq x y z
N MET A 1 50.93 -32.14 10.13
CA MET A 1 50.23 -31.73 8.90
C MET A 1 48.76 -32.17 8.84
N ARG A 2 48.44 -33.45 9.08
CA ARG A 2 47.03 -33.96 9.05
C ARG A 2 46.15 -33.40 10.18
N GLU A 3 46.73 -33.17 11.36
CA GLU A 3 45.99 -32.66 12.53
C GLU A 3 45.75 -31.15 12.48
N SER A 4 46.72 -30.38 11.98
CA SER A 4 46.56 -28.95 11.71
C SER A 4 45.50 -28.69 10.64
N LEU A 5 45.41 -29.55 9.61
CA LEU A 5 44.39 -29.46 8.57
C LEU A 5 42.97 -29.72 9.13
N LYS A 6 42.83 -30.69 10.04
CA LYS A 6 41.55 -30.98 10.73
C LYS A 6 41.09 -29.81 11.61
N LYS A 7 42.02 -29.20 12.37
CA LYS A 7 41.74 -28.03 13.21
C LYS A 7 41.32 -26.82 12.36
N LEU A 8 41.99 -26.59 11.23
CA LEU A 8 41.64 -25.54 10.26
C LEU A 8 40.23 -25.77 9.68
N PHE A 9 39.91 -26.99 9.26
CA PHE A 9 38.60 -27.33 8.71
C PHE A 9 37.47 -27.16 9.75
N ALA A 10 37.69 -27.60 10.99
CA ALA A 10 36.74 -27.38 12.09
C ALA A 10 36.51 -25.89 12.38
N PHE A 11 37.57 -25.07 12.33
CA PHE A 11 37.47 -23.63 12.48
C PHE A 11 36.64 -22.98 11.36
N PHE A 12 36.88 -23.37 10.09
CA PHE A 12 36.07 -22.88 8.97
C PHE A 12 34.58 -23.25 9.11
N LEU A 13 34.28 -24.50 9.49
CA LEU A 13 32.91 -24.95 9.74
C LEU A 13 32.25 -24.15 10.87
N PHE A 14 32.97 -23.92 11.95
CA PHE A 14 32.48 -23.12 13.07
C PHE A 14 32.18 -21.67 12.65
N SER A 15 33.08 -21.04 11.88
CA SER A 15 32.86 -19.68 11.36
C SER A 15 31.65 -19.60 10.42
N ILE A 16 31.45 -20.60 9.55
CA ILE A 16 30.27 -20.66 8.67
C ILE A 16 28.98 -20.78 9.50
N CYS A 17 28.95 -21.67 10.49
CA CYS A 17 27.82 -21.82 11.40
C CYS A 17 27.52 -20.52 12.17
N PHE A 18 28.57 -19.84 12.66
CA PHE A 18 28.43 -18.58 13.38
C PHE A 18 27.86 -17.46 12.49
N ILE A 19 28.36 -17.33 11.26
CA ILE A 19 27.83 -16.38 10.28
C ILE A 19 26.37 -16.69 9.95
N ALA A 20 26.02 -17.97 9.75
CA ALA A 20 24.63 -18.38 9.49
C ALA A 20 23.68 -18.01 10.65
N ILE A 21 24.13 -18.13 11.90
CA ILE A 21 23.37 -17.72 13.08
C ILE A 21 23.16 -16.20 13.09
N ILE A 22 24.21 -15.41 12.86
CA ILE A 22 24.11 -13.94 12.79
C ILE A 22 23.11 -13.52 11.72
N ILE A 23 23.23 -14.09 10.51
CA ILE A 23 22.30 -13.83 9.40
C ILE A 23 20.87 -14.17 9.84
N ARG A 24 20.64 -15.34 10.44
CA ARG A 24 19.30 -15.74 10.89
C ARG A 24 18.71 -14.79 11.93
N ILE A 25 19.52 -14.31 12.88
CA ILE A 25 19.09 -13.33 13.90
C ILE A 25 18.74 -12.00 13.22
N TYR A 26 19.59 -11.52 12.30
CA TYR A 26 19.34 -10.30 11.53
C TYR A 26 18.01 -10.40 10.76
N TYR A 27 17.83 -11.46 9.97
CA TYR A 27 16.58 -11.71 9.23
C TYR A 27 15.36 -11.81 10.14
N PHE A 28 15.51 -12.40 11.33
CA PHE A 28 14.42 -12.47 12.29
C PHE A 28 13.98 -11.08 12.74
N PHE A 29 14.89 -10.21 13.16
CA PHE A 29 14.55 -8.84 13.57
C PHE A 29 14.08 -7.97 12.41
N TYR A 30 14.70 -8.13 11.23
CA TYR A 30 14.32 -7.42 10.02
C TYR A 30 12.84 -7.65 9.67
N TYR A 31 12.40 -8.91 9.56
CA TYR A 31 11.01 -9.24 9.23
C TYR A 31 10.03 -9.25 10.41
N LYS A 32 10.40 -8.71 11.58
CA LYS A 32 9.56 -8.79 12.79
C LYS A 32 8.20 -8.10 12.59
N GLU A 33 8.21 -6.85 12.13
CA GLU A 33 6.99 -6.04 11.94
C GLU A 33 6.05 -6.66 10.89
N LEU A 34 6.60 -7.11 9.76
CA LEU A 34 5.82 -7.80 8.72
C LEU A 34 5.12 -9.06 9.25
N ARG A 35 5.80 -9.85 10.10
CA ARG A 35 5.18 -11.03 10.74
C ARG A 35 4.11 -10.65 11.75
N GLU A 36 4.30 -9.59 12.52
CA GLU A 36 3.30 -9.07 13.48
C GLU A 36 2.04 -8.62 12.74
N ILE A 37 2.16 -7.80 11.69
CA ILE A 37 1.05 -7.35 10.85
C ILE A 37 0.33 -8.55 10.22
N LYS A 38 1.08 -9.51 9.65
CA LYS A 38 0.49 -10.72 9.07
C LYS A 38 -0.29 -11.54 10.09
N SER A 39 0.18 -11.62 11.34
CA SER A 39 -0.53 -12.31 12.42
C SER A 39 -1.84 -11.60 12.76
N GLN A 40 -1.79 -10.28 12.98
CA GLN A 40 -2.96 -9.47 13.33
C GLN A 40 -4.03 -9.51 12.25
N LEU A 41 -3.65 -9.49 10.96
CA LEU A 41 -4.59 -9.59 9.85
C LEU A 41 -5.28 -10.96 9.77
N LYS A 42 -4.59 -12.05 10.15
CA LYS A 42 -5.15 -13.40 10.18
C LYS A 42 -6.15 -13.62 11.31
N GLU A 43 -6.10 -12.79 12.35
CA GLU A 43 -7.04 -12.85 13.49
C GLU A 43 -8.38 -12.19 13.15
N ILE A 44 -8.48 -11.45 12.05
CA ILE A 44 -9.72 -10.82 11.61
C ILE A 44 -10.63 -11.87 10.99
N GLU A 45 -11.85 -11.99 11.52
CA GLU A 45 -12.85 -12.93 11.01
C GLU A 45 -13.19 -12.62 9.53
N ASN A 46 -13.40 -13.67 8.73
CA ASN A 46 -13.73 -13.57 7.31
C ASN A 46 -12.64 -12.92 6.44
N VAL A 47 -11.37 -12.97 6.88
CA VAL A 47 -10.20 -12.51 6.12
C VAL A 47 -9.27 -13.69 5.79
N GLU A 48 -8.92 -13.82 4.53
CA GLU A 48 -7.80 -14.63 4.06
C GLU A 48 -6.66 -13.70 3.61
N VAL A 49 -5.50 -13.82 4.26
CA VAL A 49 -4.31 -13.04 3.90
C VAL A 49 -3.59 -13.72 2.73
N LEU A 50 -3.74 -13.16 1.54
CA LEU A 50 -3.15 -13.71 0.31
C LEU A 50 -1.66 -13.42 0.21
N ASN A 51 -1.27 -12.17 0.45
CA ASN A 51 0.13 -11.75 0.43
C ASN A 51 0.39 -10.58 1.38
N VAL A 52 1.62 -10.48 1.91
CA VAL A 52 2.12 -9.34 2.70
C VAL A 52 3.55 -9.06 2.26
N TRP A 53 3.85 -7.81 1.91
CA TRP A 53 5.16 -7.37 1.42
C TRP A 53 5.47 -5.97 1.93
N GLY A 54 6.73 -5.53 1.83
CA GLY A 54 7.18 -4.18 2.13
C GLY A 54 8.32 -3.79 1.19
N SER A 55 8.78 -2.54 1.26
CA SER A 55 10.00 -2.14 0.54
C SER A 55 11.20 -2.87 1.14
N ASP A 56 12.04 -3.48 0.29
CA ASP A 56 13.27 -4.17 0.69
C ASP A 56 14.41 -3.15 0.97
N ASP A 57 14.14 -2.17 1.83
CA ASP A 57 15.12 -1.20 2.32
C ASP A 57 15.66 -1.62 3.70
N VAL A 58 16.67 -0.92 4.24
CA VAL A 58 17.31 -1.25 5.53
C VAL A 58 16.30 -1.30 6.69
N ASN A 59 15.20 -0.54 6.56
CA ASN A 59 14.01 -0.63 7.38
C ASN A 59 12.87 -1.09 6.47
N LEU A 60 12.08 -2.09 6.87
CA LEU A 60 10.84 -2.44 6.16
C LEU A 60 9.89 -1.24 6.26
N GLU A 61 9.83 -0.44 5.21
CA GLU A 61 8.91 0.68 5.07
C GLU A 61 7.75 0.30 4.14
N GLU A 62 6.62 0.98 4.30
CA GLU A 62 5.45 0.86 3.42
C GLU A 62 4.86 -0.57 3.29
N ILE A 63 4.69 -1.26 4.41
CA ILE A 63 4.11 -2.62 4.42
C ILE A 63 2.73 -2.59 3.79
N SER A 64 2.48 -3.55 2.91
CA SER A 64 1.24 -3.69 2.16
C SER A 64 0.72 -5.12 2.29
N ALA A 65 -0.59 -5.28 2.23
CA ALA A 65 -1.23 -6.58 2.34
C ALA A 65 -2.38 -6.71 1.35
N ARG A 66 -2.40 -7.84 0.65
CA ARG A 66 -3.52 -8.27 -0.20
C ARG A 66 -4.39 -9.23 0.57
N LEU A 67 -5.65 -8.88 0.71
CA LEU A 67 -6.63 -9.60 1.51
C LEU A 67 -7.80 -10.04 0.64
N LYS A 68 -8.31 -11.23 0.92
CA LYS A 68 -9.59 -11.70 0.43
C LYS A 68 -10.60 -11.69 1.58
N ILE A 69 -11.68 -10.94 1.41
CA ILE A 69 -12.67 -10.66 2.44
C ILE A 69 -13.98 -11.36 2.09
N LYS A 70 -14.57 -12.07 3.08
CA LYS A 70 -15.83 -12.83 2.94
C LYS A 70 -15.84 -13.80 1.75
N ASN A 71 -14.67 -14.33 1.36
CA ASN A 71 -14.46 -15.12 0.15
C ASN A 71 -14.93 -14.48 -1.17
N LYS A 72 -15.22 -13.18 -1.18
CA LYS A 72 -15.89 -12.49 -2.28
C LYS A 72 -15.10 -11.31 -2.82
N PHE A 73 -14.50 -10.53 -1.93
CA PHE A 73 -13.87 -9.27 -2.28
C PHE A 73 -12.36 -9.37 -2.12
N GLU A 74 -11.61 -8.73 -3.01
CA GLU A 74 -10.15 -8.61 -2.90
C GLU A 74 -9.78 -7.15 -2.70
N ILE A 75 -8.86 -6.87 -1.80
CA ILE A 75 -8.38 -5.51 -1.49
C ILE A 75 -6.88 -5.53 -1.22
N VAL A 76 -6.20 -4.45 -1.61
CA VAL A 76 -4.82 -4.20 -1.23
C VAL A 76 -4.76 -2.98 -0.33
N LEU A 77 -4.41 -3.21 0.94
CA LEU A 77 -4.10 -2.18 1.92
C LEU A 77 -2.62 -1.81 1.80
N VAL A 78 -2.30 -0.52 1.85
CA VAL A 78 -0.91 -0.02 1.75
C VAL A 78 -0.56 0.90 2.90
N GLY A 79 0.74 0.97 3.22
CA GLY A 79 1.24 1.80 4.31
C GLY A 79 0.81 1.31 5.69
N LEU A 80 0.69 -0.01 5.86
CA LEU A 80 0.55 -0.72 7.12
C LEU A 80 1.82 -0.54 7.97
N SER A 81 1.66 -0.43 9.28
CA SER A 81 2.74 -0.25 10.26
C SER A 81 2.38 -0.99 11.54
N LYS A 82 3.33 -1.12 12.46
CA LYS A 82 3.20 -1.86 13.72
C LYS A 82 1.97 -1.46 14.57
N ASP A 83 1.51 -0.22 14.47
CA ASP A 83 0.27 0.25 15.11
C ASP A 83 -0.93 0.11 14.17
N VAL A 84 -1.17 -1.13 13.68
CA VAL A 84 -2.30 -1.50 12.81
C VAL A 84 -3.66 -1.04 13.36
N ASN A 85 -3.77 -0.89 14.68
CA ASN A 85 -4.98 -0.51 15.39
C ASN A 85 -5.14 1.00 15.62
N GLN A 86 -4.16 1.82 15.25
CA GLN A 86 -4.20 3.28 15.35
C GLN A 86 -3.92 3.94 13.99
N TYR A 87 -4.86 3.80 13.07
CA TYR A 87 -4.94 4.60 11.84
C TYR A 87 -6.03 5.67 11.94
N PRO A 88 -5.92 6.69 12.82
CA PRO A 88 -7.03 7.63 13.03
C PRO A 88 -7.28 8.58 11.86
N LYS A 89 -6.36 8.69 10.88
CA LYS A 89 -6.41 9.77 9.88
C LYS A 89 -6.31 9.34 8.43
N SER A 90 -5.66 8.21 8.13
CA SER A 90 -5.43 7.79 6.75
C SER A 90 -5.44 6.27 6.66
N ILE A 91 -6.28 5.70 5.81
CA ILE A 91 -6.24 4.28 5.48
C ILE A 91 -6.15 4.21 3.98
N ARG A 92 -5.03 3.72 3.46
CA ARG A 92 -4.76 3.75 2.02
C ARG A 92 -5.03 2.40 1.39
N ILE A 93 -5.73 2.44 0.25
CA ILE A 93 -6.02 1.26 -0.56
C ILE A 93 -5.54 1.51 -1.99
N SER A 94 -4.76 0.59 -2.55
CA SER A 94 -4.26 0.69 -3.93
C SER A 94 -5.12 -0.07 -4.92
N GLU A 95 -5.77 -1.14 -4.46
CA GLU A 95 -6.66 -1.97 -5.27
C GLU A 95 -7.88 -2.41 -4.45
N ILE A 96 -9.04 -2.49 -5.10
CA ILE A 96 -10.24 -3.08 -4.51
C ILE A 96 -11.17 -3.64 -5.60
N ASN A 97 -11.58 -4.88 -5.45
CA ASN A 97 -12.56 -5.58 -6.29
C ASN A 97 -12.28 -5.44 -7.81
N GLY A 98 -11.02 -5.60 -8.21
CA GLY A 98 -10.61 -5.48 -9.61
C GLY A 98 -10.46 -4.05 -10.12
N TYR A 99 -10.47 -3.04 -9.25
CA TYR A 99 -10.14 -1.66 -9.59
C TYR A 99 -8.78 -1.26 -9.00
N SER A 100 -8.05 -0.42 -9.74
CA SER A 100 -6.87 0.30 -9.29
C SER A 100 -7.06 1.81 -9.38
N PHE A 101 -6.21 2.54 -8.67
CA PHE A 101 -6.33 3.97 -8.48
C PHE A 101 -5.09 4.73 -8.90
N THR A 102 -5.29 5.87 -9.55
CA THR A 102 -4.25 6.88 -9.74
C THR A 102 -4.79 8.21 -9.24
N THR A 103 -4.13 8.78 -8.24
CA THR A 103 -4.44 10.09 -7.68
C THR A 103 -3.42 11.09 -8.21
N TYR A 104 -3.92 12.23 -8.68
CA TYR A 104 -3.11 13.37 -9.06
C TYR A 104 -3.47 14.48 -8.11
N ASN A 105 -2.55 14.88 -7.26
CA ASN A 105 -2.76 15.95 -6.30
C ASN A 105 -1.96 17.16 -6.70
N CYS A 106 -2.48 18.33 -6.41
CA CYS A 106 -1.71 19.54 -6.49
C CYS A 106 -1.76 20.30 -5.17
N HIS A 107 -0.57 20.48 -4.59
CA HIS A 107 -0.34 21.26 -3.38
C HIS A 107 1.08 21.87 -3.46
N LYS A 108 1.19 23.05 -4.09
CA LYS A 108 2.44 23.72 -4.50
C LYS A 108 3.19 23.05 -5.66
N THR A 109 3.21 21.72 -5.68
CA THR A 109 3.69 20.91 -6.81
C THR A 109 2.66 19.85 -7.17
N ILE A 110 2.75 19.33 -8.39
CA ILE A 110 2.00 18.14 -8.82
C ILE A 110 2.61 16.92 -8.12
N GLY A 111 1.76 16.10 -7.52
CA GLY A 111 2.10 14.78 -7.01
C GLY A 111 1.22 13.72 -7.65
N ILE A 112 1.75 12.50 -7.70
CA ILE A 112 1.05 11.34 -8.23
C ILE A 112 1.12 10.23 -7.19
N GLY A 113 -0.03 9.63 -6.91
CA GLY A 113 -0.16 8.48 -6.03
C GLY A 113 -0.92 7.34 -6.71
N TYR A 114 -0.69 6.12 -6.24
CA TYR A 114 -1.33 4.89 -6.74
C TYR A 114 -2.25 4.25 -5.70
N SER A 115 -2.83 5.09 -4.84
CA SER A 115 -3.78 4.69 -3.82
C SER A 115 -4.79 5.80 -3.56
N ILE A 116 -5.90 5.42 -2.95
CA ILE A 116 -6.85 6.36 -2.35
C ILE A 116 -6.83 6.21 -0.84
N ASP A 117 -7.04 7.33 -0.14
CA ASP A 117 -7.28 7.34 1.29
C ASP A 117 -8.78 7.19 1.56
N ILE A 118 -9.18 6.25 2.41
CA ILE A 118 -10.57 6.02 2.86
C ILE A 118 -10.77 6.38 4.34
N GLY A 119 -9.77 6.98 5.00
CA GLY A 119 -9.90 7.52 6.35
C GLY A 119 -10.95 8.63 6.42
N SER A 120 -11.56 8.84 7.59
CA SER A 120 -12.76 9.68 7.75
C SER A 120 -12.63 11.12 7.25
N GLU A 121 -11.41 11.67 7.25
CA GLU A 121 -11.14 13.05 6.83
C GLU A 121 -10.86 13.20 5.33
N SER A 122 -10.63 12.09 4.62
CA SER A 122 -10.33 12.10 3.20
C SER A 122 -11.57 12.40 2.35
N ASN A 123 -11.37 12.79 1.09
CA ASN A 123 -12.47 13.03 0.15
C ASN A 123 -13.33 11.78 -0.05
N ILE A 124 -12.71 10.61 -0.16
CA ILE A 124 -13.43 9.34 -0.35
C ILE A 124 -14.04 8.86 0.97
N GLY A 125 -13.33 8.99 2.09
CA GLY A 125 -13.85 8.63 3.41
C GLY A 125 -15.10 9.41 3.78
N LYS A 126 -15.17 10.70 3.44
CA LYS A 126 -16.38 11.53 3.58
C LYS A 126 -17.56 11.01 2.76
N LEU A 127 -17.33 10.50 1.55
CA LEU A 127 -18.37 9.88 0.71
C LEU A 127 -18.83 8.53 1.28
N ILE A 128 -17.94 7.79 1.93
CA ILE A 128 -18.27 6.54 2.62
C ILE A 128 -19.08 6.81 3.90
N GLY A 129 -18.74 7.89 4.62
CA GLY A 129 -19.47 8.32 5.82
C GLY A 129 -19.26 7.43 7.04
N ILE A 130 -18.17 6.64 7.06
CA ILE A 130 -17.84 5.74 8.16
C ILE A 130 -16.43 6.02 8.63
N LYS A 131 -16.27 6.13 9.95
CA LYS A 131 -14.97 6.26 10.56
C LYS A 131 -14.27 4.91 10.58
N MET A 132 -13.17 4.81 9.84
CA MET A 132 -12.29 3.64 9.83
C MET A 132 -10.98 4.01 10.51
N ASN A 133 -10.56 3.20 11.47
CA ASN A 133 -9.38 3.43 12.30
C ASN A 133 -8.36 2.30 12.21
N ASN A 134 -8.71 1.19 11.55
CA ASN A 134 -7.87 -0.01 11.45
C ASN A 134 -8.38 -0.91 10.28
N PRO A 135 -7.63 -1.96 9.89
CA PRO A 135 -8.06 -2.91 8.86
C PRO A 135 -9.34 -3.69 9.17
N LYS A 136 -9.66 -3.93 10.45
CA LYS A 136 -10.91 -4.61 10.82
C LYS A 136 -12.14 -3.76 10.45
N ASP A 137 -12.08 -2.46 10.68
CA ASP A 137 -13.15 -1.53 10.26
C ASP A 137 -13.36 -1.56 8.73
N VAL A 138 -12.28 -1.70 7.95
CA VAL A 138 -12.34 -1.84 6.49
C VAL A 138 -13.04 -3.14 6.09
N VAL A 139 -12.70 -4.25 6.75
CA VAL A 139 -13.28 -5.58 6.49
C VAL A 139 -14.77 -5.60 6.79
N GLU A 140 -15.18 -5.04 7.94
CA GLU A 140 -16.58 -4.98 8.36
C GLU A 140 -17.43 -4.10 7.42
N ASN A 141 -16.83 -3.08 6.82
CA ASN A 141 -17.52 -2.10 5.98
C ASN A 141 -17.22 -2.23 4.47
N ILE A 142 -16.60 -3.33 4.04
CA ILE A 142 -16.10 -3.51 2.66
C ILE A 142 -17.16 -3.28 1.59
N GLU A 143 -18.40 -3.71 1.84
CA GLU A 143 -19.51 -3.56 0.88
C GLU A 143 -19.87 -2.09 0.65
N LYS A 144 -19.87 -1.28 1.71
CA LYS A 144 -20.15 0.16 1.61
C LYS A 144 -19.05 0.89 0.87
N ILE A 145 -17.79 0.50 1.11
CA ILE A 145 -16.63 1.01 0.37
C ILE A 145 -16.82 0.72 -1.12
N ILE A 146 -17.11 -0.53 -1.48
CA ILE A 146 -17.31 -0.94 -2.87
C ILE A 146 -18.46 -0.16 -3.53
N VAL A 147 -19.60 -0.01 -2.87
CA VAL A 147 -20.74 0.76 -3.39
C VAL A 147 -20.35 2.20 -3.71
N VAL A 148 -19.55 2.84 -2.85
CA VAL A 148 -19.05 4.20 -3.12
C VAL A 148 -18.09 4.19 -4.30
N ILE A 149 -17.13 3.28 -4.33
CA ILE A 149 -16.18 3.16 -5.45
C ILE A 149 -16.92 2.94 -6.75
N GLU A 150 -17.93 2.08 -6.82
CA GLU A 150 -18.71 1.78 -8.02
C GLU A 150 -19.47 3.00 -8.57
N LYS A 151 -19.92 3.91 -7.70
CA LYS A 151 -20.60 5.15 -8.10
C LYS A 151 -19.67 6.21 -8.69
N LEU A 152 -18.38 6.14 -8.40
CA LEU A 152 -17.40 7.08 -8.94
C LEU A 152 -17.16 6.82 -10.43
N LYS A 153 -16.84 7.91 -11.14
CA LYS A 153 -16.50 7.87 -12.56
C LYS A 153 -15.31 6.94 -12.80
N LYS A 154 -15.38 6.16 -13.87
CA LYS A 154 -14.31 5.26 -14.32
C LYS A 154 -13.57 5.87 -15.49
N TYR A 155 -12.29 5.53 -15.62
CA TYR A 155 -11.49 5.94 -16.76
C TYR A 155 -12.22 5.60 -18.09
N PRO A 156 -12.29 6.52 -19.07
CA PRO A 156 -11.47 7.73 -19.21
C PRO A 156 -11.91 8.96 -18.41
N GLU A 157 -13.05 8.91 -17.71
CA GLU A 157 -13.50 10.01 -16.87
C GLU A 157 -12.79 10.06 -15.52
N LEU A 158 -12.64 11.27 -14.98
CA LEU A 158 -11.94 11.54 -13.72
C LEU A 158 -12.91 12.10 -12.68
N ASN A 159 -12.62 11.78 -11.42
CA ASN A 159 -13.33 12.35 -10.28
C ASN A 159 -12.53 13.53 -9.74
N TYR A 160 -13.21 14.66 -9.51
CA TYR A 160 -12.58 15.90 -9.09
C TYR A 160 -12.91 16.22 -7.64
N PHE A 161 -11.90 16.59 -6.86
CA PHE A 161 -12.05 17.01 -5.48
C PHE A 161 -11.19 18.25 -5.20
N GLU A 162 -11.79 19.28 -4.61
CA GLU A 162 -11.12 20.52 -4.27
C GLU A 162 -11.38 20.88 -2.81
N ASN A 163 -10.35 21.38 -2.14
CA ASN A 163 -10.48 22.09 -0.88
C ASN A 163 -9.60 23.35 -0.90
N LYS A 164 -9.65 24.13 0.18
CA LYS A 164 -8.90 25.39 0.31
C LYS A 164 -7.39 25.28 0.06
N TYR A 165 -6.81 24.10 0.28
CA TYR A 165 -5.37 23.86 0.25
C TYR A 165 -4.93 23.01 -0.95
N SER A 166 -5.75 22.08 -1.42
CA SER A 166 -5.39 21.15 -2.48
C SER A 166 -6.51 20.89 -3.48
N GLU A 167 -6.08 20.60 -4.70
CA GLU A 167 -6.91 20.14 -5.80
C GLU A 167 -6.47 18.71 -6.15
N ASN A 168 -7.41 17.80 -6.37
CA ASN A 168 -7.12 16.40 -6.61
C ASN A 168 -8.01 15.84 -7.72
N TYR A 169 -7.42 15.06 -8.61
CA TYR A 169 -8.14 14.22 -9.54
C TYR A 169 -7.88 12.75 -9.22
N LEU A 170 -8.91 11.93 -9.39
CA LEU A 170 -8.84 10.49 -9.21
C LEU A 170 -9.27 9.78 -10.49
N SER A 171 -8.33 9.01 -11.06
CA SER A 171 -8.57 8.04 -12.10
C SER A 171 -8.81 6.66 -11.47
N ILE A 172 -9.88 6.00 -11.90
CA ILE A 172 -10.22 4.64 -11.46
C ILE A 172 -10.21 3.75 -12.69
N ARG A 173 -9.31 2.76 -12.71
CA ARG A 173 -9.13 1.84 -13.83
C ARG A 173 -9.52 0.44 -13.39
N LYS A 174 -10.05 -0.37 -14.31
CA LYS A 174 -10.25 -1.80 -14.08
C LYS A 174 -8.90 -2.50 -14.29
N LEU A 175 -8.48 -3.32 -13.34
CA LEU A 175 -7.27 -4.14 -13.45
C LEU A 175 -7.40 -5.05 -14.67
N LYS A 176 -6.36 -5.06 -15.52
CA LYS A 176 -6.25 -6.09 -16.56
C LYS A 176 -5.81 -7.39 -15.89
N LYS A 177 -6.21 -8.54 -16.44
CA LYS A 177 -5.84 -9.87 -15.88
C LYS A 177 -4.33 -10.10 -15.74
N GLU A 178 -3.52 -9.32 -16.48
CA GLU A 178 -2.06 -9.38 -16.50
C GLU A 178 -1.39 -8.50 -15.42
N ASP A 179 -2.12 -7.53 -14.86
CA ASP A 179 -1.60 -6.56 -13.89
C ASP A 179 -1.72 -7.12 -12.47
N LYS A 180 -0.85 -8.08 -12.11
CA LYS A 180 -0.92 -8.73 -10.78
C LYS A 180 -0.27 -7.94 -9.64
N ASP A 181 0.56 -6.94 -9.94
CA ASP A 181 1.25 -6.14 -8.93
C ASP A 181 1.17 -4.62 -9.22
N ALA A 182 0.49 -3.87 -8.36
CA ALA A 182 0.45 -2.40 -8.40
C ALA A 182 1.85 -1.74 -8.46
N MET A 183 2.88 -2.33 -7.85
CA MET A 183 4.25 -1.80 -7.91
C MET A 183 4.89 -1.95 -9.30
N ASN A 184 4.49 -2.94 -10.09
CA ASN A 184 4.98 -3.10 -11.47
C ASN A 184 4.22 -2.21 -12.47
N ASN A 185 3.10 -1.62 -12.06
CA ASN A 185 2.34 -0.64 -12.85
C ASN A 185 2.90 0.79 -12.78
N LEU A 186 4.12 0.98 -12.25
CA LEU A 186 4.91 2.20 -12.42
C LEU A 186 5.31 2.48 -13.89
N PHE A 187 4.68 1.81 -14.86
CA PHE A 187 4.84 2.07 -16.28
C PHE A 187 4.46 3.53 -16.58
N ASP A 188 5.53 4.31 -16.68
CA ASP A 188 5.59 5.65 -17.23
C ASP A 188 5.00 6.75 -16.33
N VAL A 189 5.55 6.84 -15.12
CA VAL A 189 5.37 7.98 -14.21
C VAL A 189 5.53 9.32 -14.94
N GLU A 190 6.47 9.40 -15.89
CA GLU A 190 6.69 10.59 -16.74
C GLU A 190 5.46 10.91 -17.62
N LYS A 191 4.84 9.91 -18.28
CA LYS A 191 3.57 10.10 -18.98
C LYS A 191 2.45 10.56 -18.06
N GLU A 192 2.35 10.01 -16.86
CA GLU A 192 1.32 10.41 -15.90
C GLU A 192 1.51 11.86 -15.41
N PHE A 193 2.75 12.31 -15.21
CA PHE A 193 3.07 13.72 -14.95
C PHE A 193 2.71 14.61 -16.14
N LYS A 194 3.15 14.27 -17.35
CA LYS A 194 2.80 15.02 -18.57
C LYS A 194 1.30 15.05 -18.83
N PHE A 195 0.57 14.04 -18.39
CA PHE A 195 -0.90 14.00 -18.46
C PHE A 195 -1.52 14.98 -17.46
N ALA A 196 -1.02 15.01 -16.22
CA ALA A 196 -1.47 15.92 -15.17
C ALA A 196 -1.11 17.39 -15.44
N GLU A 197 0.06 17.68 -16.03
CA GLU A 197 0.51 19.03 -16.39
C GLU A 197 -0.40 19.71 -17.42
N LYS A 198 -1.05 18.93 -18.28
CA LYS A 198 -1.96 19.47 -19.31
C LYS A 198 -3.27 20.01 -18.72
N TRP A 199 -3.54 19.78 -17.43
CA TRP A 199 -4.77 20.23 -16.81
C TRP A 199 -4.67 21.67 -16.34
N LYS A 200 -5.79 22.39 -16.49
CA LYS A 200 -5.97 23.72 -15.92
C LYS A 200 -6.35 23.59 -14.45
N TRP A 201 -5.36 23.35 -13.60
CA TRP A 201 -5.52 23.38 -12.15
C TRP A 201 -6.09 24.74 -11.72
N LYS A 202 -7.18 24.72 -10.96
CA LYS A 202 -7.85 25.93 -10.47
C LYS A 202 -7.12 26.54 -9.29
N ASN A 203 -6.47 25.73 -8.46
CA ASN A 203 -5.75 26.23 -7.30
C ASN A 203 -4.45 26.91 -7.74
N LYS A 204 -4.43 28.24 -7.74
CA LYS A 204 -3.29 29.06 -8.23
C LYS A 204 -1.93 28.75 -7.61
N LYS A 205 -1.89 28.11 -6.43
CA LYS A 205 -0.62 27.67 -5.81
C LYS A 205 0.07 26.54 -6.59
N CYS A 206 -0.63 25.89 -7.51
CA CYS A 206 -0.14 24.86 -8.42
C CYS A 206 0.71 25.41 -9.57
N CYS A 207 0.47 26.67 -9.93
CA CYS A 207 1.10 27.33 -11.07
C CYS A 207 1.92 28.52 -10.54
N ASN A 208 2.90 28.25 -9.69
CA ASN A 208 3.98 29.20 -9.49
C ASN A 208 5.05 28.89 -10.55
N GLU A 209 4.97 29.58 -11.68
CA GLU A 209 6.18 30.17 -12.28
C GLU A 209 6.56 31.40 -11.45
#